data_AF-A0A3D5UXA2-F1
#
_entry.id   AF-A0A3D5UXA2-F1
#
_cell.length_a   1.000
_cell.length_b   1.000
_cell.length_c   1.000
_cell.angle_alpha   90.00
_cell.angle_beta   90.00
_cell.angle_gamma   90.00
#
_symmetry.space_group_name_H-M   'P 1'
#
loop_
_entity.id
_entity.type
_entity.pdbx_description
1 polymer ?
#
loop_
_entity_poly.entity_id
_entity_poly.type
_entity_poly.pdbx_seq_one_letter_code
_entity_poly.pdbx_strand_id
1 'polypeptide(L)'
;MDVRAAVAFEAGKPLEIETVQLDGPKEGEVLIEVKATGICHTDAFTLSGEDPEGAFPAILGHEGAGVVVEVGPGVKSLAVGDHVIP
;
A
#
# COMPACT_ATOMS: atom_id res chain seq x y z
N MET A 1 -13.61 -0.27 -3.78
CA MET A 1 -13.90 1.08 -3.25
C MET A 1 -12.93 2.04 -3.89
N ASP A 2 -13.38 3.26 -4.26
CA ASP A 2 -12.49 4.27 -4.83
C ASP A 2 -11.58 4.87 -3.76
N VAL A 3 -10.27 4.79 -3.96
CA VAL A 3 -9.25 5.40 -3.09
C VAL A 3 -8.22 6.16 -3.90
N ARG A 4 -7.58 7.17 -3.30
CA ARG A 4 -6.45 7.86 -3.92
C ARG A 4 -5.15 7.11 -3.63
N ALA A 5 -4.33 6.91 -4.65
CA ALA A 5 -3.01 6.30 -4.52
C ALA A 5 -1.98 7.03 -5.39
N ALA A 6 -0.70 6.94 -5.01
CA ALA A 6 0.41 7.34 -5.87
C ALA A 6 0.88 6.10 -6.63
N VAL A 7 0.69 6.10 -7.95
CA VAL A 7 0.96 4.95 -8.83
C VAL A 7 2.23 5.21 -9.63
N ALA A 8 3.14 4.25 -9.60
CA ALA A 8 4.26 4.16 -10.52
C ALA A 8 3.82 3.35 -11.74
N PHE A 9 3.56 4.00 -12.87
CA PHE A 9 3.17 3.28 -14.09
C PHE A 9 4.36 2.64 -14.81
N GLU A 10 5.53 3.28 -14.76
CA GLU A 10 6.76 2.84 -15.39
C GLU A 10 7.97 3.22 -14.54
N ALA A 11 9.06 2.46 -14.65
CA ALA A 11 10.34 2.80 -14.04
C ALA A 11 10.87 4.17 -14.51
N GLY A 12 11.47 4.93 -13.60
CA GLY A 12 12.11 6.21 -13.86
C GLY A 12 11.13 7.36 -14.17
N LYS A 13 9.81 7.15 -14.04
CA LYS A 13 8.78 8.18 -14.21
C LYS A 13 8.33 8.74 -12.87
N PRO A 14 7.86 10.01 -12.82
CA PRO A 14 7.17 10.53 -11.64
C PRO A 14 5.96 9.67 -11.28
N LEU A 15 5.65 9.59 -9.98
CA LEU A 15 4.40 8.99 -9.51
C LEU A 15 3.21 9.84 -9.94
N GLU A 16 2.12 9.19 -10.33
CA GLU A 16 0.85 9.85 -10.69
C GLU A 16 -0.18 9.61 -9.58
N ILE A 17 -0.96 10.64 -9.24
CA ILE A 17 -2.02 10.53 -8.24
C ILE A 17 -3.30 10.09 -8.94
N GLU A 18 -3.66 8.83 -8.71
CA GLU A 18 -4.80 8.19 -9.35
C GLU A 18 -5.91 7.87 -8.35
N THR A 19 -7.12 7.72 -8.88
CA THR A 19 -8.20 7.03 -8.18
C THR A 19 -8.20 5.58 -8.61
N VAL A 20 -8.02 4.66 -7.66
CA VAL A 20 -7.95 3.21 -7.90
C VAL A 20 -9.08 2.49 -7.20
N GLN A 21 -9.49 1.35 -7.75
CA GLN A 21 -10.45 0.45 -7.12
C GLN A 21 -9.70 -0.52 -6.19
N LEU A 22 -9.98 -0.40 -4.89
CA LEU A 22 -9.47 -1.30 -3.87
C LEU A 22 -10.57 -2.26 -3.42
N ASP A 23 -10.36 -3.55 -3.61
CA ASP A 23 -11.27 -4.59 -3.12
C ASP A 23 -11.21 -4.70 -1.59
N GLY A 24 -12.26 -5.26 -0.98
CA GLY A 24 -12.25 -5.60 0.44
C GLY A 24 -11.30 -6.75 0.76
N PRO A 25 -10.90 -6.93 2.04
CA PRO A 25 -9.93 -7.95 2.44
C PRO A 25 -10.51 -9.37 2.27
N LYS A 26 -9.70 -10.28 1.74
CA LYS A 26 -9.99 -11.72 1.64
C LYS A 26 -9.62 -12.44 2.93
N GLU A 27 -9.78 -13.77 2.95
CA GLU A 27 -9.39 -14.60 4.09
C GLU A 27 -7.91 -14.36 4.48
N GLY A 28 -7.68 -14.05 5.75
CA GLY A 28 -6.34 -13.75 6.29
C GLY A 28 -5.82 -12.34 6.00
N GLU A 29 -6.55 -11.51 5.25
CA GLU A 29 -6.13 -10.14 4.91
C GLU A 29 -6.75 -9.11 5.85
N VAL A 30 -6.11 -7.94 5.94
CA VAL A 30 -6.56 -6.81 6.74
C VAL A 30 -6.54 -5.57 5.86
N LEU A 31 -7.62 -4.79 5.90
CA LEU A 31 -7.69 -3.51 5.22
C LEU A 31 -7.35 -2.39 6.21
N ILE A 32 -6.36 -1.59 5.84
CA ILE A 32 -5.81 -0.51 6.67
C ILE A 32 -6.05 0.82 5.96
N GLU A 33 -6.61 1.79 6.68
CA GLU A 33 -6.58 3.18 6.25
C GLU A 33 -5.25 3.80 6.67
N VAL A 34 -4.34 3.97 5.71
CA VAL A 34 -3.02 4.58 5.92
C VAL A 34 -3.20 6.06 6.25
N LYS A 35 -2.74 6.48 7.45
CA LYS A 35 -2.84 7.86 7.93
C LYS A 35 -1.58 8.66 7.62
N ALA A 36 -0.43 8.01 7.66
CA ALA A 36 0.86 8.59 7.31
C ALA A 36 1.77 7.51 6.71
N THR A 37 2.66 7.90 5.82
CA THR A 37 3.69 7.02 5.25
C THR A 37 4.98 7.81 5.04
N GLY A 38 6.11 7.15 5.28
CA GLY A 38 7.45 7.64 4.95
C GLY A 38 7.81 7.40 3.48
N ILE A 39 8.91 8.01 3.06
CA ILE A 39 9.58 7.69 1.78
C ILE A 39 11.01 7.30 2.13
N CYS A 40 11.41 6.12 1.70
CA CYS A 40 12.73 5.56 1.92
C CYS A 40 13.47 5.38 0.59
N HIS A 41 14.79 5.17 0.67
CA HIS A 41 15.59 4.92 -0.51
C HIS A 41 15.17 3.64 -1.24
N THR A 42 14.63 2.63 -0.53
CA THR A 42 14.11 1.41 -1.16
C THR A 42 12.98 1.73 -2.15
N ASP A 43 12.07 2.64 -1.81
CA ASP A 43 11.00 3.05 -2.72
C ASP A 43 11.58 3.72 -3.97
N ALA A 44 12.60 4.57 -3.79
CA ALA A 44 13.29 5.23 -4.90
C ALA A 44 14.09 4.24 -5.78
N PHE A 45 14.69 3.21 -5.18
CA PHE A 45 15.44 2.16 -5.88
C PHE A 45 14.54 1.28 -6.75
N THR A 46 13.37 0.90 -6.23
CA THR A 46 12.37 0.22 -7.06
C THR A 46 11.85 1.16 -8.14
N LEU A 47 11.47 2.40 -7.80
CA LEU A 47 10.97 3.39 -8.76
C LEU A 47 11.98 3.71 -9.87
N SER A 48 13.28 3.69 -9.60
CA SER A 48 14.31 3.96 -10.63
C SER A 48 14.40 2.85 -11.69
N GLY A 49 13.88 1.65 -11.39
CA GLY A 49 14.01 0.45 -12.23
C GLY A 49 15.33 -0.29 -12.05
N GLU A 50 16.12 0.07 -11.03
CA GLU A 50 17.37 -0.62 -10.71
C GLU A 50 17.13 -1.89 -9.86
N ASP A 51 15.96 -1.98 -9.22
CA ASP A 51 15.51 -3.17 -8.51
C ASP A 51 15.16 -4.32 -9.49
N PRO A 52 15.89 -5.46 -9.47
CA PRO A 52 15.59 -6.60 -10.32
C PRO A 52 14.23 -7.25 -10.05
N GLU A 53 13.65 -7.00 -8.87
CA GLU A 53 12.32 -7.50 -8.49
C GLU A 53 11.20 -6.50 -8.82
N GLY A 54 11.56 -5.29 -9.27
CA GLY A 54 10.63 -4.23 -9.61
C GLY A 54 9.65 -4.65 -10.70
N ALA A 55 8.35 -4.60 -10.39
CA ALA A 55 7.27 -4.86 -11.31
C ALA A 55 6.32 -3.66 -11.37
N PHE A 56 5.97 -3.24 -12.59
CA PHE A 56 5.12 -2.07 -12.84
C PHE A 56 3.86 -2.48 -13.62
N PRO A 57 2.71 -1.82 -13.40
CA PRO A 57 2.49 -0.70 -12.48
C PRO A 57 2.48 -1.13 -11.01
N ALA A 58 2.90 -0.24 -10.11
CA ALA A 58 2.95 -0.50 -8.67
C ALA A 58 2.53 0.70 -7.81
N ILE A 59 1.97 0.41 -6.63
CA ILE A 59 1.84 1.36 -5.53
C ILE A 59 2.93 1.00 -4.52
N LEU A 60 3.94 1.86 -4.41
CA LEU A 60 5.11 1.65 -3.54
C LEU A 60 4.81 2.10 -2.10
N GLY A 61 5.83 2.09 -1.24
CA GLY A 61 5.73 2.48 0.17
C GLY A 61 5.64 1.29 1.11
N HIS A 62 6.48 1.30 2.14
CA HIS A 62 6.59 0.23 3.13
C HIS A 62 6.82 0.74 4.56
N GLU A 63 6.73 2.05 4.78
CA GLU A 63 6.94 2.69 6.07
C GLU A 63 5.67 3.44 6.50
N GLY A 64 4.61 2.70 6.79
CA GLY A 64 3.28 3.25 7.08
C GLY A 64 2.89 3.26 8.56
N ALA A 65 1.89 4.06 8.90
CA ALA A 65 1.07 3.88 10.09
C ALA A 65 -0.40 4.16 9.75
N GLY A 66 -1.30 3.32 10.27
CA GLY A 66 -2.71 3.40 9.92
C GLY A 66 -3.63 2.79 10.95
N VAL A 67 -4.91 2.74 10.58
CA VAL A 67 -5.98 2.17 11.40
C VAL A 67 -6.65 1.04 10.62
N VAL A 68 -6.87 -0.10 11.26
CA VAL A 68 -7.62 -1.21 10.67
C VAL A 68 -9.08 -0.77 10.46
N VAL A 69 -9.58 -0.86 9.22
CA VAL A 69 -10.96 -0.50 8.87
C VAL A 69 -11.83 -1.70 8.52
N GLU A 70 -11.23 -2.82 8.12
CA GLU A 70 -11.92 -4.09 7.89
C GLU A 70 -10.95 -5.26 8.09
N VAL A 71 -11.45 -6.38 8.59
CA VAL A 71 -10.69 -7.63 8.71
C VAL A 71 -11.37 -8.73 7.92
N GLY A 72 -10.57 -9.47 7.15
CA GLY A 72 -11.06 -10.61 6.40
C GLY A 72 -11.35 -11.82 7.30
N PRO A 73 -12.04 -12.83 6.77
CA PRO A 73 -12.28 -14.08 7.49
C PRO A 73 -10.99 -14.69 8.05
N GLY A 74 -11.05 -15.29 9.24
CA GLY A 74 -9.91 -16.00 9.84
C GLY A 74 -8.88 -15.12 10.55
N VAL A 75 -8.90 -13.80 10.39
CA VAL A 75 -8.07 -12.88 11.17
C VAL A 75 -8.55 -12.87 12.63
N LYS A 76 -7.64 -13.16 13.57
CA LYS A 76 -7.95 -13.23 15.01
C LYS A 76 -7.08 -12.33 15.88
N SER A 77 -5.99 -11.81 15.32
CA SER A 77 -4.99 -11.02 16.02
C SER A 77 -5.26 -9.52 15.99
N LEU A 78 -6.16 -9.06 15.13
CA LEU A 78 -6.46 -7.66 14.89
C LEU A 78 -7.98 -7.44 14.79
N ALA A 79 -8.42 -6.25 15.14
CA ALA A 79 -9.80 -5.80 15.05
C ALA A 79 -9.90 -4.40 14.42
N VAL A 80 -11.09 -4.07 13.91
CA VAL A 80 -11.38 -2.72 13.40
C VAL A 80 -11.15 -1.69 14.50
N GLY A 81 -10.41 -0.63 14.18
CA GLY A 81 -9.98 0.42 15.10
C GLY A 81 -8.57 0.26 15.65
N ASP A 82 -7.92 -0.89 15.48
CA ASP A 82 -6.53 -1.09 15.91
C ASP A 82 -5.58 -0.17 15.14
N HIS A 83 -4.64 0.44 15.86
CA HIS A 83 -3.54 1.19 15.27
C HIS A 83 -2.39 0.23 14.95
N VAL A 84 -1.95 0.23 13.70
CA VAL A 84 -1.01 -0.76 13.18
C VAL A 84 0.10 -0.10 12.36
N ILE A 85 1.24 -0.81 12.30
CA ILE A 85 2.32 -0.56 11.36
C ILE A 85 2.27 -1.73 10.35
N PRO A 86 1.90 -1.49 9.08
CA PRO A 86 1.90 -2.50 8.04
C PRO A 86 3.31 -2.95 7.65
#